data_AF-A0A347TI36-F1
#
_entry.id   AF-A0A347TI36-F1
#
_cell.length_a   1.000
_cell.length_b   1.000
_cell.length_c   1.000
_cell.angle_alpha   90.00
_cell.angle_beta   90.00
_cell.angle_gamma   90.00
#
_symmetry.space_group_name_H-M   'P 1'
#
loop_
_entity.id
_entity.type
_entity.pdbx_description
1 polymer ?
#
loop_
_entity_poly.entity_id
_entity_poly.type
_entity_poly.pdbx_seq_one_letter_code
_entity_poly.pdbx_strand_id
1 'polypeptide(L)'
;MLRIFFSIIAFCTLLSANQNTKLENAQVSNKEIKNFANASVKLNTLKVSIQNKMDKKYKKTEQPLSSKEVESYNQEFMNKAKVVIQDNNLTIQKYNSLSQLFKNDNNFKARVQSLLLKK
;
A
#
# COMPACT_ATOMS: atom_id res chain seq x y z
N MET A 1 -3.05 20.19 22.66
CA MET A 1 -2.78 19.68 21.30
C MET A 1 -2.57 18.17 21.37
N LEU A 2 -3.63 17.38 21.14
CA LEU A 2 -3.55 15.92 21.24
C LEU A 2 -3.02 15.38 19.91
N ARG A 3 -1.74 15.00 19.88
CA ARG A 3 -1.11 14.29 18.76
C ARG A 3 -1.71 12.89 18.72
N ILE A 4 -2.74 12.70 17.90
CA ILE A 4 -3.26 11.38 17.64
C ILE A 4 -2.29 10.69 16.68
N PHE A 5 -1.29 10.04 17.26
CA PHE A 5 -0.52 8.99 16.60
C PHE A 5 -1.47 7.81 16.37
N PHE A 6 -2.34 7.90 15.36
CA PHE A 6 -2.97 6.72 14.80
C PHE A 6 -1.88 5.95 14.07
N SER A 7 -1.17 5.17 14.87
CA SER A 7 -0.32 4.08 14.46
C SER A 7 -0.96 3.36 13.27
N ILE A 8 -0.37 3.58 12.10
CA ILE A 8 -0.58 2.85 10.85
C ILE A 8 -0.01 1.43 11.07
N ILE A 9 -0.51 0.71 12.06
CA ILE A 9 -0.05 -0.64 12.43
C ILE A 9 -0.93 -1.70 11.74
N ALA A 10 -2.16 -1.35 11.34
CA ALA A 10 -3.09 -2.30 10.72
C ALA A 10 -2.83 -2.60 9.24
N PHE A 11 -1.81 -2.00 8.60
CA PHE A 11 -1.40 -2.42 7.24
C PHE A 11 -0.39 -3.57 7.25
N CYS A 12 0.13 -3.95 8.42
CA CYS A 12 1.16 -4.99 8.52
C CYS A 12 0.62 -6.42 8.65
N THR A 13 -0.67 -6.63 8.91
CA THR A 13 -1.20 -7.95 9.29
C THR A 13 -1.99 -8.68 8.20
N LEU A 14 -2.22 -8.09 7.03
CA LEU A 14 -2.98 -8.75 5.98
C LEU A 14 -2.25 -9.91 5.27
N LEU A 15 -0.98 -10.18 5.60
CA LEU A 15 -0.10 -10.98 4.73
C LEU A 15 0.74 -12.03 5.45
N SER A 16 0.46 -12.28 6.73
CA SER A 16 1.14 -13.32 7.52
C SER A 16 0.61 -14.73 7.21
N ALA A 17 0.28 -15.02 5.95
CA ALA A 17 0.03 -16.38 5.48
C ALA A 17 1.21 -16.82 4.62
N ASN A 18 2.29 -17.20 5.33
CA ASN A 18 3.23 -18.25 4.96
C ASN A 18 3.63 -18.36 3.48
N GLN A 19 4.56 -17.52 3.02
CA GLN A 19 5.37 -17.83 1.85
C GLN A 19 6.79 -17.30 2.03
N ASN A 20 7.63 -18.19 2.54
CA ASN A 20 9.05 -17.95 2.80
C ASN A 20 9.91 -18.22 1.55
N THR A 21 9.40 -17.91 0.35
CA THR A 21 10.23 -17.85 -0.86
C THR A 21 10.81 -16.45 -0.97
N LYS A 22 12.08 -16.33 -0.59
CA LYS A 22 12.86 -15.09 -0.71
C LYS A 22 12.98 -14.75 -2.20
N LEU A 23 12.13 -13.85 -2.68
CA LEU A 23 12.22 -13.31 -4.03
C LEU A 23 13.45 -12.42 -4.10
N GLU A 24 14.35 -12.67 -5.04
CA GLU A 24 15.58 -11.87 -5.20
C GLU A 24 15.44 -10.84 -6.31
N ASN A 25 16.13 -9.70 -6.19
CA ASN A 25 16.09 -8.62 -7.18
C ASN A 25 16.44 -9.07 -8.61
N ALA A 26 17.39 -10.00 -8.77
CA ALA A 26 17.80 -10.52 -10.07
C ALA A 26 16.67 -11.31 -10.78
N GLN A 27 15.72 -11.87 -10.02
CA GLN A 27 14.61 -12.66 -10.53
C GLN A 27 13.42 -11.80 -10.96
N VAL A 28 13.44 -10.49 -10.67
CA VAL A 28 12.34 -9.58 -11.01
C VAL A 28 12.61 -8.86 -12.33
N SER A 29 11.72 -9.09 -13.28
CA SER A 29 11.78 -8.45 -14.60
C SER A 29 11.49 -6.95 -14.52
N ASN A 30 12.02 -6.17 -15.47
CA ASN A 30 11.73 -4.72 -15.56
C ASN A 30 10.22 -4.43 -15.73
N LYS A 31 9.47 -5.34 -16.37
CA LYS A 31 8.01 -5.25 -16.50
C LYS A 31 7.34 -5.35 -15.13
N GLU A 32 7.71 -6.32 -14.31
CA GLU A 32 7.17 -6.47 -12.95
C GLU A 32 7.52 -5.28 -12.05
N ILE A 33 8.74 -4.73 -12.17
CA ILE A 33 9.15 -3.52 -11.44
C ILE A 33 8.28 -2.33 -11.84
N LYS A 34 8.02 -2.14 -13.14
CA LYS A 34 7.14 -1.08 -13.64
C LYS A 34 5.72 -1.25 -13.13
N ASN A 35 5.19 -2.47 -13.19
CA ASN A 35 3.86 -2.81 -12.67
C ASN A 35 3.76 -2.52 -11.16
N PHE A 36 4.76 -2.92 -10.39
CA PHE A 36 4.83 -2.66 -8.95
C PHE A 36 4.94 -1.18 -8.61
N ALA A 37 5.78 -0.44 -9.34
CA ALA A 37 5.93 1.01 -9.17
C ALA A 37 4.60 1.73 -9.42
N ASN A 38 3.93 1.40 -10.53
CA ASN A 38 2.63 1.98 -10.90
C ASN A 38 1.54 1.64 -9.86
N ALA A 39 1.46 0.37 -9.43
CA ALA A 39 0.54 -0.06 -8.38
C ALA A 39 0.79 0.71 -7.07
N SER A 40 2.06 0.87 -6.67
CA SER A 40 2.43 1.56 -5.43
C SER A 40 2.06 3.05 -5.46
N VAL A 41 2.22 3.74 -6.58
CA VAL A 41 1.77 5.13 -6.74
C VAL A 41 0.25 5.23 -6.59
N LYS A 42 -0.50 4.38 -7.31
CA LYS A 42 -1.97 4.38 -7.24
C LYS A 42 -2.49 4.03 -5.83
N LEU A 43 -1.85 3.08 -5.15
CA LEU A 43 -2.16 2.71 -3.77
C LEU A 43 -1.89 3.87 -2.79
N ASN A 44 -0.80 4.61 -2.99
CA ASN A 44 -0.53 5.80 -2.18
C ASN A 44 -1.59 6.89 -2.39
N THR A 45 -1.99 7.15 -3.65
CA THR A 45 -3.10 8.07 -3.95
C THR A 45 -4.41 7.61 -3.31
N LEU A 46 -4.73 6.32 -3.38
CA LEU A 46 -5.90 5.75 -2.72
C LEU A 46 -5.85 5.94 -1.21
N LYS A 47 -4.70 5.68 -0.58
CA LYS A 47 -4.50 5.88 0.86
C LYS A 47 -4.76 7.33 1.26
N VAL A 48 -4.20 8.29 0.53
CA VAL A 48 -4.42 9.73 0.77
C VAL A 48 -5.90 10.09 0.57
N SER A 49 -6.56 9.55 -0.46
CA SER A 49 -7.99 9.77 -0.70
C SER A 49 -8.87 9.28 0.46
N ILE A 50 -8.62 8.08 0.99
CA ILE A 50 -9.35 7.53 2.14
C ILE A 50 -9.04 8.35 3.41
N GLN A 51 -7.79 8.75 3.63
CA GLN A 51 -7.42 9.64 4.74
C GLN A 51 -8.19 10.96 4.68
N ASN A 52 -8.27 11.57 3.49
CA ASN A 52 -9.02 12.81 3.31
C ASN A 52 -10.52 12.64 3.59
N LYS A 53 -11.11 11.47 3.28
CA LYS A 53 -12.50 11.17 3.65
C LYS A 53 -12.68 11.08 5.16
N MET A 54 -11.77 10.38 5.85
CA MET A 54 -11.76 10.27 7.31
C MET A 54 -11.62 11.65 7.96
N ASP A 55 -10.68 12.47 7.49
CA ASP A 55 -10.43 13.81 8.01
C ASP A 55 -11.62 14.74 7.75
N LYS A 56 -12.24 14.67 6.57
CA LYS A 56 -13.43 15.46 6.24
C LYS A 56 -14.61 15.12 7.15
N LYS A 57 -14.78 13.83 7.48
CA LYS A 57 -15.81 13.38 8.42
C LYS A 57 -15.52 13.92 9.83
N TYR A 58 -14.29 13.77 10.32
CA TYR A 58 -13.86 14.32 11.60
C TYR A 58 -14.09 15.84 11.68
N LYS A 59 -13.68 16.61 10.68
CA LYS A 59 -13.87 18.07 10.64
C LYS A 59 -15.34 18.50 10.62
N LYS A 60 -16.25 17.65 10.11
CA LYS A 60 -17.69 17.96 10.07
C LYS A 60 -18.36 17.73 11.41
N THR A 61 -17.91 16.73 12.17
CA THR A 61 -18.54 16.33 13.44
C THR A 61 -17.77 16.80 14.68
N GLU A 62 -16.50 17.17 14.52
CA GLU A 62 -15.52 17.39 15.61
C GLU A 62 -15.40 16.21 16.60
N GLN A 63 -15.91 15.05 16.20
CA GLN A 63 -15.90 13.82 16.97
C GLN A 63 -14.95 12.82 16.33
N PRO A 64 -14.15 12.07 17.12
CA PRO A 64 -13.34 10.99 16.59
C PRO A 64 -14.23 9.96 15.88
N LEU A 65 -13.69 9.32 14.84
CA LEU A 65 -14.39 8.25 14.14
C LEU A 65 -14.62 7.07 15.08
N SER A 66 -15.80 6.48 15.01
CA SER A 66 -16.08 5.22 15.71
C SER A 66 -15.26 4.08 15.12
N SER A 67 -15.01 3.03 15.90
CA SER A 67 -14.30 1.83 15.42
C SER A 67 -14.95 1.23 14.17
N LYS A 68 -16.29 1.24 14.09
CA LYS A 68 -17.05 0.75 12.95
C LYS A 68 -16.83 1.58 11.69
N GLU A 69 -16.74 2.90 11.82
CA GLU A 69 -16.42 3.79 10.69
C GLU A 69 -14.98 3.56 10.21
N VAL A 70 -14.02 3.46 11.14
CA VAL A 70 -12.62 3.15 10.80
C VAL A 70 -12.53 1.81 10.08
N GLU A 71 -13.22 0.78 10.56
CA GLU A 71 -13.27 -0.52 9.91
C GLU A 71 -13.88 -0.44 8.50
N SER A 72 -14.96 0.32 8.32
CA SER A 72 -15.57 0.54 7.01
C SER A 72 -14.60 1.21 6.03
N TYR A 73 -13.86 2.24 6.45
CA TYR A 73 -12.84 2.89 5.62
C TYR A 73 -11.68 1.95 5.29
N ASN A 74 -11.26 1.12 6.25
CA ASN A 74 -10.23 0.10 6.02
C ASN A 74 -10.69 -0.95 5.01
N GLN A 75 -11.94 -1.43 5.11
CA GLN A 75 -12.51 -2.35 4.13
C GLN A 75 -12.62 -1.71 2.74
N GLU A 76 -13.05 -0.45 2.64
CA GLU A 76 -13.09 0.31 1.38
C GLU A 76 -11.69 0.37 0.76
N PHE A 77 -10.68 0.73 1.56
CA PHE A 77 -9.29 0.76 1.12
C PHE A 77 -8.84 -0.61 0.61
N MET A 78 -9.10 -1.68 1.37
CA MET A 78 -8.66 -3.03 1.02
C MET A 78 -9.29 -3.55 -0.27
N ASN A 79 -10.59 -3.33 -0.46
CA ASN A 79 -11.28 -3.76 -1.67
C ASN A 79 -10.73 -3.02 -2.90
N LYS A 80 -10.53 -1.70 -2.79
CA LYS A 80 -9.94 -0.90 -3.88
C LYS A 80 -8.47 -1.22 -4.11
N ALA A 81 -7.71 -1.52 -3.06
CA ALA A 81 -6.31 -1.90 -3.17
C ALA A 81 -6.13 -3.20 -3.97
N LYS A 82 -7.01 -4.19 -3.75
CA LYS A 82 -7.01 -5.44 -4.54
C LYS A 82 -7.21 -5.16 -6.03
N VAL A 83 -8.18 -4.32 -6.38
CA VAL A 83 -8.44 -3.92 -7.78
C VAL A 83 -7.23 -3.21 -8.37
N VAL A 84 -6.65 -2.23 -7.65
CA VAL A 84 -5.45 -1.52 -8.13
C VAL A 84 -4.28 -2.48 -8.40
N ILE A 85 -4.06 -3.48 -7.54
CA ILE A 85 -3.01 -4.47 -7.73
C ILE A 85 -3.27 -5.31 -8.99
N GLN A 86 -4.51 -5.79 -9.16
CA GLN A 86 -4.93 -6.59 -10.31
C GLN A 86 -4.86 -5.82 -11.63
N ASP A 87 -5.30 -4.55 -11.65
CA ASP A 87 -5.22 -3.65 -12.82
C ASP A 87 -3.78 -3.40 -13.30
N ASN A 88 -2.79 -3.63 -12.42
CA ASN A 88 -1.38 -3.53 -12.77
C ASN A 88 -0.77 -4.91 -13.09
N ASN A 89 -1.59 -5.92 -13.40
CA ASN A 89 -1.17 -7.27 -13.75
C ASN A 89 -0.31 -7.94 -12.67
N LEU A 90 -0.66 -7.73 -11.40
CA LEU A 90 -0.04 -8.39 -10.26
C LEU A 90 -1.08 -9.18 -9.48
N THR A 91 -0.67 -10.33 -8.95
CA THR A 91 -1.42 -10.97 -7.88
C THR A 91 -1.12 -10.28 -6.56
N ILE A 92 -2.01 -10.40 -5.57
CA ILE A 92 -1.78 -9.89 -4.22
C ILE A 92 -0.46 -10.46 -3.68
N GLN A 93 -0.31 -11.78 -3.73
CA GLN A 93 0.91 -12.49 -3.32
C GLN A 93 2.18 -11.90 -3.95
N LYS A 94 2.19 -11.71 -5.28
CA LYS A 94 3.35 -11.14 -5.97
C LYS A 94 3.63 -9.70 -5.54
N TYR A 95 2.60 -8.86 -5.43
CA TYR A 95 2.76 -7.49 -4.93
C TYR A 95 3.43 -7.46 -3.55
N ASN A 96 3.07 -8.40 -2.67
CA ASN A 96 3.63 -8.47 -1.33
C ASN A 96 5.09 -8.91 -1.33
N SER A 97 5.44 -9.92 -2.13
CA SER A 97 6.84 -10.32 -2.30
C SER A 97 7.69 -9.15 -2.81
N LEU A 98 7.18 -8.40 -3.80
CA LEU A 98 7.85 -7.21 -4.32
C LEU A 98 7.92 -6.07 -3.30
N SER A 99 6.89 -5.90 -2.47
CA SER A 99 6.87 -4.92 -1.37
C SER A 99 7.89 -5.25 -0.28
N GLN A 100 8.02 -6.53 0.09
CA GLN A 100 9.07 -6.99 1.01
C GLN A 100 10.46 -6.76 0.41
N LEU A 101 10.63 -7.08 -0.86
CA LEU A 101 11.89 -6.82 -1.57
C LEU A 101 12.22 -5.32 -1.62
N PHE A 102 11.24 -4.46 -1.89
CA PHE A 102 11.40 -3.01 -1.86
C PHE A 102 11.81 -2.45 -0.50
N LYS A 103 11.39 -3.09 0.60
CA LYS A 103 11.78 -2.69 1.95
C LYS A 103 13.20 -3.14 2.30
N ASN A 104 13.61 -4.33 1.83
CA ASN A 104 14.79 -5.02 2.33
C ASN A 104 16.00 -5.00 1.37
N ASP A 105 15.80 -4.68 0.08
CA ASP A 105 16.85 -4.66 -0.95
C ASP A 105 17.02 -3.26 -1.55
N ASN A 106 18.18 -2.64 -1.29
CA ASN A 106 18.50 -1.29 -1.76
C ASN A 106 18.62 -1.20 -3.29
N ASN A 107 19.08 -2.24 -3.97
CA ASN A 107 19.21 -2.25 -5.43
C ASN A 107 17.83 -2.29 -6.09
N PHE A 108 16.94 -3.16 -5.58
CA PHE A 108 15.56 -3.22 -6.04
C PHE A 108 14.83 -1.89 -5.78
N LYS A 109 15.01 -1.32 -4.58
CA LYS A 109 14.48 0.00 -4.22
C LYS A 109 14.93 1.09 -5.19
N ALA A 110 16.22 1.15 -5.51
CA ALA A 110 16.78 2.12 -6.45
C ALA A 110 16.19 1.94 -7.87
N ARG A 111 16.05 0.69 -8.34
CA ARG A 111 15.40 0.39 -9.63
C ARG A 111 13.96 0.90 -9.67
N VAL A 112 13.17 0.62 -8.64
CA VAL A 112 11.78 1.12 -8.55
C VAL A 112 11.74 2.65 -8.52
N GLN A 113 12.56 3.29 -7.67
CA GLN A 113 12.62 4.76 -7.54
C GLN A 113 13.03 5.43 -8.85
N SER A 114 13.97 4.85 -9.60
CA SER A 114 14.40 5.38 -10.90
C SER A 114 13.27 5.45 -11.93
N LEU A 115 12.27 4.57 -11.83
CA LEU A 115 11.09 4.60 -12.70
C LEU A 115 10.08 5.66 -12.26
N LEU A 116 10.04 6.00 -10.97
CA LEU A 116 9.13 7.00 -10.42
C LEU A 116 9.62 8.43 -10.71
N LEU A 117 10.93 8.64 -10.82
CA LEU A 117 11.56 9.93 -11.08
C LEU A 117 11.65 10.30 -12.57
N LYS A 118 11.40 9.35 -13.48
CA LYS A 118 11.45 9.57 -14.94
C LYS A 118 10.11 10.07 -15.53
N LYS A 119 9.25 10.67 -14.72
CA LYS A 119 7.99 11.30 -15.16
C LYS A 119 8.14 12.81 -15.16
#